data_AF-A0A2V5PYM9-F1
#
_entry.id   AF-A0A2V5PYM9-F1
#
_cell.length_a   1.000
_cell.length_b   1.000
_cell.length_c   1.000
_cell.angle_alpha   90.00
_cell.angle_beta   90.00
_cell.angle_gamma   90.00
#
_symmetry.space_group_name_H-M   'P 1'
#
loop_
_entity.id
_entity.type
_entity.pdbx_description
1 polymer ?
#
loop_
_entity_poly.entity_id
_entity_poly.type
_entity_poly.pdbx_seq_one_letter_code
_entity_poly.pdbx_strand_id
1 'polypeptide(L)'
;HLDTCFCPLPDGGAFWFPSAFDEYGQRAIREHVTDLIDVLSEEAMHFSCNAVVIERDIVLPEGAPQLVTQLQDRGYRCHELPMSEFIKAGGACKCLTMFMPQREKC
;
A
#
# COMPACT_ATOMS: atom_id res chain seq x y z
N HIS A 1 9.30 -7.46 -2.62
CA HIS A 1 8.31 -7.76 -3.68
C HIS A 1 7.63 -6.43 -4.04
N LEU A 2 6.98 -6.26 -5.20
CA LEU A 2 6.46 -4.92 -5.58
C LEU A 2 5.41 -4.39 -4.57
N ASP A 3 4.59 -5.30 -4.04
CA ASP A 3 3.59 -5.02 -3.00
C ASP A 3 4.18 -4.60 -1.64
N THR A 4 5.51 -4.62 -1.45
CA THR A 4 6.13 -4.12 -0.22
C THR A 4 6.57 -2.67 -0.34
N CYS A 5 6.47 -2.07 -1.53
CA CYS A 5 6.89 -0.70 -1.79
C CYS A 5 5.95 0.08 -2.71
N PHE A 6 4.83 -0.51 -3.19
CA PHE A 6 3.88 0.16 -4.07
C PHE A 6 2.47 -0.43 -3.91
N CYS A 7 1.49 0.44 -3.71
CA CYS A 7 0.09 0.08 -3.53
C CYS A 7 -0.85 1.03 -4.31
N PRO A 8 -1.46 0.56 -5.42
CA PRO A 8 -2.47 1.32 -6.15
C PRO A 8 -3.74 1.57 -5.34
N LEU A 9 -4.35 2.74 -5.56
CA LEU A 9 -5.64 3.13 -5.00
C LEU A 9 -6.75 3.15 -6.08
N PRO A 10 -8.04 2.99 -5.72
CA PRO A 10 -9.11 2.87 -6.70
C PRO A 10 -9.47 4.19 -7.39
N ASP A 11 -9.00 5.32 -6.88
CA ASP A 11 -9.18 6.65 -7.46
C ASP A 11 -8.13 6.99 -8.53
N GLY A 12 -7.24 6.04 -8.85
CA GLY A 12 -6.14 6.22 -9.80
C GLY A 12 -4.86 6.76 -9.18
N GLY A 13 -4.84 7.03 -7.88
CA GLY A 13 -3.62 7.32 -7.12
C GLY A 13 -2.87 6.06 -6.70
N ALA A 14 -1.75 6.25 -6.01
CA ALA A 14 -1.04 5.17 -5.32
C ALA A 14 -0.22 5.72 -4.15
N PHE A 15 0.04 4.89 -3.14
CA PHE A 15 1.10 5.15 -2.18
C PHE A 15 2.27 4.21 -2.41
N TRP A 16 3.48 4.73 -2.29
CA TRP A 16 4.69 4.02 -2.66
C TRP A 16 5.90 4.52 -1.88
N PHE A 17 6.95 3.70 -1.84
CA PHE A 17 8.23 4.06 -1.26
C PHE A 17 9.24 4.36 -2.40
N PRO A 18 9.52 5.64 -2.72
CA PRO A 18 10.30 6.01 -3.90
C PRO A 18 11.71 5.41 -3.93
N SER A 19 12.38 5.32 -2.77
CA SER A 19 13.74 4.80 -2.65
C SER A 19 13.86 3.29 -2.94
N ALA A 20 12.74 2.58 -3.07
CA ALA A 20 12.74 1.19 -3.55
C ALA A 20 12.90 1.06 -5.08
N PHE A 21 12.82 2.18 -5.82
CA PHE A 21 12.89 2.23 -7.27
C PHE A 21 14.11 3.01 -7.73
N ASP A 22 14.73 2.57 -8.82
CA ASP A 22 15.76 3.32 -9.52
C ASP A 22 15.15 4.51 -10.29
N GLU A 23 16.00 5.40 -10.81
CA GLU A 23 15.54 6.61 -11.52
C GLU A 23 14.60 6.29 -12.69
N TYR A 24 14.88 5.19 -13.40
CA TYR A 24 14.03 4.73 -14.49
C TYR A 24 12.65 4.32 -13.99
N GLY A 25 12.57 3.50 -12.95
CA GLY A 25 11.32 3.05 -12.34
C GLY A 25 10.52 4.21 -11.76
N GLN A 26 11.17 5.14 -11.07
CA GLN A 26 10.51 6.33 -10.55
C GLN A 26 9.89 7.19 -11.65
N ARG A 27 10.61 7.39 -12.77
CA ARG A 27 10.08 8.11 -13.93
C ARG A 27 8.88 7.39 -14.54
N ALA A 28 8.99 6.08 -14.77
CA ALA A 28 7.91 5.29 -15.34
C ALA A 28 6.62 5.35 -14.50
N ILE A 29 6.75 5.28 -13.17
CA ILE A 29 5.61 5.38 -12.25
C ILE A 29 4.98 6.77 -12.30
N ARG A 30 5.79 7.83 -12.26
CA ARG A 30 5.30 9.22 -12.33
C ARG A 30 4.63 9.56 -13.68
N GLU A 31 4.97 8.87 -14.76
CA GLU A 31 4.30 9.02 -16.06
C GLU A 31 2.90 8.39 -16.09
N HIS A 32 2.63 7.39 -15.24
CA HIS A 32 1.38 6.61 -15.26
C HIS A 32 0.48 6.86 -14.04
N VAL A 33 1.00 7.42 -12.96
CA VAL A 33 0.27 7.69 -11.71
C VAL A 33 0.40 9.15 -11.35
N THR A 34 -0.72 9.87 -11.39
CA THR A 34 -0.76 11.32 -11.20
C THR A 34 -0.74 11.73 -9.72
N ASP A 35 -1.39 10.94 -8.85
CA ASP A 35 -1.49 11.23 -7.42
C ASP A 35 -0.71 10.19 -6.61
N LEU A 36 0.55 10.52 -6.31
CA LEU A 36 1.47 9.66 -5.56
C LEU A 36 1.61 10.16 -4.12
N ILE A 37 1.45 9.25 -3.18
CA ILE A 37 1.76 9.46 -1.76
C ILE A 37 3.12 8.84 -1.48
N ASP A 38 4.10 9.69 -1.19
CA ASP A 38 5.45 9.24 -0.83
C ASP A 38 5.45 8.75 0.63
N VAL A 39 5.65 7.44 0.81
CA VAL A 39 5.77 6.80 2.12
C VAL A 39 7.15 7.09 2.70
N LEU A 40 7.20 7.49 3.97
CA LEU A 40 8.47 7.74 4.65
C LEU A 40 9.27 6.45 4.82
N SER A 41 10.60 6.58 4.85
CA SER A 41 11.49 5.43 5.03
C SER A 41 11.21 4.67 6.33
N GLU A 42 10.90 5.38 7.42
CA GLU A 42 10.58 4.77 8.71
C GLU A 42 9.26 3.98 8.69
N GLU A 43 8.28 4.45 7.93
CA GLU A 43 6.97 3.79 7.79
C GLU A 43 7.04 2.61 6.81
N ALA A 44 7.84 2.75 5.73
CA ALA A 44 8.07 1.68 4.76
C ALA A 44 8.72 0.44 5.40
N MET A 45 9.58 0.63 6.41
CA MET A 45 10.17 -0.46 7.18
C MET A 45 9.14 -1.31 7.95
N HIS A 46 7.97 -0.74 8.23
CA HIS A 46 6.85 -1.47 8.85
C HIS A 46 5.96 -2.21 7.82
N PHE A 47 6.42 -2.32 6.56
CA PHE A 47 5.64 -2.92 5.47
C PHE A 47 4.32 -2.20 5.20
N SER A 48 4.27 -0.89 5.42
CA SER A 48 3.06 -0.07 5.25
C SER A 48 2.47 -0.11 3.83
N CYS A 49 3.31 -0.30 2.80
CA CYS A 49 2.89 -0.49 1.40
C CYS A 49 2.21 -1.86 1.16
N ASN A 50 2.36 -2.82 2.06
CA ASN A 50 1.80 -4.17 1.96
C ASN A 50 0.35 -4.22 2.46
N ALA A 51 -0.47 -3.34 1.89
CA ALA A 51 -1.85 -3.13 2.28
C ALA A 51 -2.84 -3.86 1.37
N VAL A 52 -4.02 -4.13 1.91
CA VAL A 52 -5.17 -4.66 1.17
C VAL A 52 -6.17 -3.53 0.99
N VAL A 53 -6.47 -3.18 -0.26
CA VAL A 53 -7.41 -2.12 -0.62
C VAL A 53 -8.72 -2.77 -1.10
N ILE A 54 -9.83 -2.44 -0.43
CA ILE A 54 -11.18 -2.88 -0.77
C ILE A 54 -12.06 -1.63 -0.80
N GLU A 55 -12.37 -1.15 -2.01
CA GLU A 55 -13.12 0.10 -2.21
C GLU A 55 -12.50 1.29 -1.45
N ARG A 56 -13.09 1.71 -0.33
CA ARG A 56 -12.61 2.80 0.51
C ARG A 56 -11.94 2.31 1.80
N ASP A 57 -11.97 1.02 2.07
CA ASP A 57 -11.35 0.41 3.24
C ASP A 57 -9.95 -0.09 2.89
N ILE A 58 -8.95 0.30 3.68
CA ILE A 58 -7.55 -0.09 3.53
C ILE A 58 -7.11 -0.80 4.80
N VAL A 59 -6.69 -2.06 4.67
CA VAL A 59 -6.11 -2.84 5.77
C VAL A 59 -4.60 -2.82 5.62
N LEU A 60 -3.88 -2.31 6.62
CA LEU A 60 -2.43 -2.14 6.57
C LEU A 60 -1.76 -2.43 7.93
N PRO A 61 -0.45 -2.72 7.96
CA PRO A 61 0.28 -2.83 9.22
C PRO A 61 0.29 -1.53 10.01
N GLU A 62 0.23 -1.62 11.34
CA GLU A 62 0.51 -0.51 12.25
C GLU A 62 1.95 0.04 12.04
N GLY A 63 2.16 1.31 12.36
CA GLY A 63 3.49 1.95 12.28
C GLY A 63 3.67 2.92 11.12
N ALA A 64 2.58 3.35 10.49
CA ALA A 64 2.58 4.34 9.41
C ALA A 64 1.59 5.50 9.64
N PRO A 65 1.71 6.25 10.75
CA PRO A 65 0.74 7.29 11.15
C PRO A 65 0.59 8.44 10.13
N GLN A 66 1.65 8.83 9.43
CA GLN A 66 1.59 9.90 8.43
C GLN A 66 0.90 9.42 7.16
N LEU A 67 1.23 8.20 6.70
CA LEU A 67 0.51 7.57 5.60
C LEU A 67 -0.99 7.43 5.92
N VAL A 68 -1.33 6.94 7.12
CA VAL A 68 -2.72 6.78 7.56
C VAL A 68 -3.46 8.12 7.54
N THR A 69 -2.83 9.18 8.04
CA THR A 69 -3.39 10.54 8.02
C THR A 69 -3.69 10.99 6.59
N GLN A 70 -2.73 10.84 5.68
CA GLN A 70 -2.90 11.24 4.27
C GLN A 70 -3.98 10.42 3.52
N LEU A 71 -4.15 9.15 3.88
CA LEU A 71 -5.20 8.29 3.34
C LEU A 71 -6.57 8.70 3.90
N GLN A 72 -6.66 9.00 5.19
CA GLN A 72 -7.88 9.49 5.83
C GLN A 72 -8.32 10.84 5.26
N ASP A 73 -7.40 11.77 5.01
CA ASP A 73 -7.67 13.06 4.36
C ASP A 73 -8.22 12.88 2.93
N ARG A 74 -7.85 11.80 2.24
CA ARG A 74 -8.41 11.39 0.94
C ARG A 74 -9.74 10.62 1.04
N GLY A 75 -10.28 10.47 2.25
CA GLY A 75 -11.57 9.80 2.51
C GLY A 75 -11.48 8.27 2.56
N TYR A 76 -10.30 7.69 2.75
CA TYR A 76 -10.14 6.27 3.00
C TYR A 76 -10.30 5.93 4.48
N ARG A 77 -10.78 4.72 4.76
CA ARG A 77 -10.89 4.16 6.10
C ARG A 77 -9.74 3.20 6.32
N CYS A 78 -8.78 3.60 7.15
CA CYS A 78 -7.62 2.79 7.47
C CYS A 78 -7.92 1.85 8.66
N HIS A 79 -7.63 0.57 8.48
CA HIS A 79 -7.71 -0.48 9.48
C HIS A 79 -6.29 -0.97 9.75
N GLU A 80 -5.67 -0.41 10.78
CA GLU A 80 -4.31 -0.78 11.20
C GLU A 80 -4.36 -2.10 11.98
N LEU A 81 -3.44 -3.01 11.68
CA LEU A 81 -3.33 -4.32 12.36
C LEU A 81 -1.92 -4.57 12.90
N PRO A 82 -1.79 -5.22 14.07
CA PRO A 82 -0.49 -5.63 14.60
C PRO A 82 0.03 -6.84 13.81
N MET A 83 1.06 -6.63 12.98
CA MET A 83 1.62 -7.64 12.06
C MET A 83 3.04 -8.09 12.42
N SER A 84 3.51 -7.81 13.65
CA SER A 84 4.90 -7.99 14.08
C SER A 84 5.44 -9.42 13.89
N GLU A 85 4.61 -10.45 14.04
CA GLU A 85 5.03 -11.85 13.87
C GLU A 85 5.21 -12.24 12.39
N PHE A 86 4.45 -11.64 11.48
CA PHE A 86 4.54 -11.91 10.03
C PHE A 86 5.65 -11.09 9.37
N ILE A 87 5.92 -9.89 9.89
CA ILE A 87 7.03 -9.04 9.45
C ILE A 87 8.38 -9.78 9.59
N LYS A 88 8.55 -10.63 10.60
CA LYS A 88 9.74 -11.49 10.77
C LYS A 88 9.98 -12.42 9.58
N ALA A 89 8.93 -12.79 8.85
CA ALA A 89 8.99 -13.62 7.65
C ALA A 89 9.04 -12.81 6.34
N GLY A 90 9.08 -11.47 6.42
CA GLY A 90 9.20 -10.59 5.25
C GLY A 90 7.91 -10.33 4.48
N GLY A 91 6.73 -10.51 5.10
CA GLY A 91 5.42 -10.23 4.49
C GLY A 91 4.42 -9.67 5.50
N ALA A 92 3.36 -9.02 5.00
CA ALA A 92 2.29 -8.49 5.85
C ALA A 92 0.89 -8.70 5.21
N CYS A 93 -0.03 -7.73 5.30
CA CYS A 93 -1.44 -7.94 4.98
C CYS A 93 -1.68 -8.41 3.54
N LYS A 94 -1.06 -7.76 2.54
CA LYS A 94 -1.24 -8.14 1.14
C LYS A 94 -0.70 -9.54 0.85
N CYS A 95 0.46 -9.89 1.40
CA CYS A 95 1.08 -11.19 1.19
C CYS A 95 0.23 -12.37 1.72
N LEU A 96 -0.69 -12.10 2.65
CA LEU A 96 -1.60 -13.10 3.22
C LEU A 96 -2.96 -13.17 2.52
N THR A 97 -3.15 -12.41 1.43
CA THR A 97 -4.42 -12.35 0.71
C THR A 97 -4.26 -12.65 -0.77
N MET A 98 -5.20 -13.42 -1.32
CA MET A 98 -5.34 -13.65 -2.76
C MET A 98 -6.74 -13.17 -3.16
N PHE A 99 -6.80 -12.14 -3.99
CA PHE A 99 -8.08 -11.65 -4.50
C PHE A 99 -8.65 -12.65 -5.50
N MET A 100 -9.80 -13.23 -5.18
CA MET A 100 -10.54 -14.11 -6.08
C MET A 100 -11.84 -13.40 -6.49
N PRO A 101 -11.95 -12.87 -7.72
CA PRO A 101 -13.20 -12.29 -8.18
C PRO A 101 -14.28 -13.38 -8.20
N GLN A 102 -15.44 -13.08 -7.60
CA GLN A 102 -16.59 -13.97 -7.65
C GLN A 102 -17.05 -14.05 -9.10
N ARG A 103 -17.21 -15.28 -9.65
CA ARG A 103 -17.68 -15.47 -11.03
C ARG A 103 -18.98 -14.68 -11.22
N GLU A 104 -19.01 -13.84 -12.23
CA GLU A 104 -20.25 -13.18 -12.65
C GLU A 104 -21.31 -14.27 -12.92
N LYS A 105 -22.50 -14.11 -12.34
CA LYS A 105 -23.62 -15.00 -12.65
C LYS A 105 -24.04 -14.69 -14.08
N CYS A 106 -23.97 -15.69 -14.96
CA CYS A 106 -24.55 -15.64 -16.31
C CYS A 106 -26.04 -15.27 -16.27
#